data_AF-A0A655I9P4-F1
#
_entry.id   AF-A0A655I9P4-F1
#
_cell.length_a   1.000
_cell.length_b   1.000
_cell.length_c   1.000
_cell.angle_alpha   90.00
_cell.angle_beta   90.00
_cell.angle_gamma   90.00
#
_symmetry.space_group_name_H-M   'P 1'
#
loop_
_entity.id
_entity.type
_entity.pdbx_description
1 polymer ?
#
loop_
_entity_poly.entity_id
_entity_poly.type
_entity_poly.pdbx_seq_one_letter_code
_entity_poly.pdbx_strand_id
1 'polypeptide(L)'
;MARLRAGEAASIVLLTATAMGLACCPITEPLEIAKTRDAVRAEVFGAGGYPQMLLRVGWAPINADPLPPTPRRELSQVVEWPEELLRQRC
;
A
#
# COMPACT_ATOMS: atom_id res chain seq x y z
N MET A 1 -13.98 -2.82 -9.90
CA MET A 1 -13.15 -1.64 -9.54
C MET A 1 -12.77 -1.56 -8.05
N ALA A 2 -13.44 -2.26 -7.13
CA ALA A 2 -13.19 -2.14 -5.69
C ALA A 2 -11.71 -2.31 -5.26
N ARG A 3 -10.98 -3.28 -5.82
CA ARG A 3 -9.56 -3.50 -5.52
C ARG A 3 -8.66 -2.32 -5.94
N LEU A 4 -8.89 -1.75 -7.13
CA LEU A 4 -8.14 -0.60 -7.61
C LEU A 4 -8.41 0.63 -6.73
N ARG A 5 -9.68 0.89 -6.41
CA ARG A 5 -10.07 1.97 -5.49
C ARG A 5 -9.46 1.79 -4.10
N ALA A 6 -9.38 0.55 -3.61
CA ALA A 6 -8.71 0.26 -2.35
C ALA A 6 -7.20 0.51 -2.42
N GLY A 7 -6.55 0.22 -3.56
CA GLY A 7 -5.15 0.58 -3.80
C GLY A 7 -4.91 2.10 -3.82
N GLU A 8 -5.78 2.86 -4.50
CA GLU A 8 -5.74 4.33 -4.51
C GLU A 8 -5.93 4.89 -3.10
N ALA A 9 -6.93 4.39 -2.35
CA ALA A 9 -7.18 4.78 -0.98
C ALA A 9 -5.99 4.42 -0.06
N ALA A 10 -5.40 3.24 -0.23
CA ALA A 10 -4.20 2.83 0.52
C ALA A 10 -3.02 3.76 0.24
N SER A 11 -2.81 4.20 -1.00
CA SER A 11 -1.79 5.20 -1.34
C SER A 11 -2.01 6.51 -0.58
N ILE A 12 -3.24 7.03 -0.58
CA ILE A 12 -3.59 8.25 0.15
C ILE A 12 -3.31 8.09 1.64
N VAL A 13 -3.78 6.99 2.26
CA VAL A 13 -3.59 6.73 3.68
C VAL A 13 -2.11 6.61 4.05
N LEU A 14 -1.33 5.82 3.28
CA LEU A 14 0.09 5.61 3.55
C LEU A 14 0.91 6.90 3.43
N LEU A 15 0.66 7.70 2.39
CA LEU A 15 1.36 8.98 2.19
C LEU A 15 0.96 10.00 3.24
N THR A 16 -0.31 10.05 3.63
CA THR A 16 -0.81 10.94 4.70
C THR A 16 -0.19 10.58 6.04
N ALA A 17 -0.18 9.30 6.41
CA ALA A 17 0.46 8.81 7.62
C ALA A 17 1.97 9.13 7.64
N THR A 18 2.65 8.92 6.51
CA THR A 18 4.07 9.27 6.35
C THR A 18 4.31 10.77 6.57
N ALA A 19 3.47 11.63 6.00
CA ALA A 19 3.58 13.09 6.17
C ALA A 19 3.33 13.53 7.63
N MET A 20 2.56 12.75 8.40
CA MET A 20 2.34 12.94 9.83
C MET A 20 3.44 12.31 10.72
N GLY A 21 4.46 11.69 10.13
CA GLY A 21 5.53 11.01 10.87
C GLY A 21 5.13 9.66 11.49
N LEU A 22 4.05 9.04 11.01
CA LEU A 22 3.60 7.72 11.46
C LEU A 22 4.26 6.61 10.64
N ALA A 23 4.64 5.54 11.32
CA ALA A 23 5.02 4.29 10.70
C ALA A 23 3.77 3.50 10.27
N CYS A 24 3.87 2.82 9.13
CA CYS A 24 2.79 2.01 8.57
C CYS A 24 3.28 0.62 8.15
N CYS A 25 2.42 -0.39 8.30
CA CYS A 25 2.69 -1.75 7.83
C CYS A 25 1.41 -2.35 7.23
N PRO A 26 1.31 -2.38 5.88
CA PRO A 26 0.27 -3.11 5.15
C PRO A 26 0.38 -4.62 5.38
N ILE A 27 -0.75 -5.30 5.51
CA ILE A 27 -0.85 -6.76 5.67
C ILE A 27 -2.03 -7.24 4.82
N THR A 28 -1.77 -8.15 3.88
CA THR A 28 -2.79 -8.67 2.94
C THR A 28 -2.92 -10.19 2.97
N GLU A 29 -1.90 -10.89 3.43
CA GLU A 29 -1.78 -12.34 3.47
C GLU A 29 -2.96 -13.02 4.20
N PRO A 30 -3.45 -12.51 5.36
CA PRO A 30 -4.62 -13.12 6.02
C PRO A 30 -5.89 -13.09 5.16
N LEU A 31 -6.01 -12.13 4.23
CA LEU A 31 -7.18 -11.97 3.36
C LEU A 31 -7.14 -12.88 2.12
N GLU A 32 -6.02 -13.56 1.88
CA GLU A 32 -5.87 -14.54 0.80
C GLU A 32 -6.49 -15.89 1.16
N ILE A 33 -6.63 -16.19 2.46
CA ILE A 33 -7.29 -17.39 2.97
C ILE A 33 -8.79 -17.13 3.11
N ALA A 34 -9.61 -17.83 2.32
CA ALA A 34 -11.07 -17.62 2.28
C ALA A 34 -11.72 -17.65 3.67
N LYS A 35 -11.45 -18.70 4.46
CA LYS A 35 -11.99 -18.84 5.83
C LYS A 35 -11.61 -17.67 6.73
N THR A 36 -10.36 -17.24 6.69
CA THR A 36 -9.87 -16.12 7.52
C THR A 36 -10.51 -14.81 7.07
N ARG A 37 -10.63 -14.57 5.76
CA ARG A 37 -11.29 -13.38 5.22
C ARG A 37 -12.78 -13.33 5.61
N ASP A 38 -13.48 -14.46 5.57
CA ASP A 38 -14.89 -14.54 5.95
C ASP A 38 -15.10 -14.28 7.44
N ALA A 39 -14.21 -14.79 8.30
CA ALA A 39 -14.21 -14.48 9.72
C ALA A 39 -14.02 -12.98 9.98
N VAL A 40 -13.00 -12.36 9.37
CA VAL A 40 -12.77 -10.90 9.49
C VAL A 40 -13.97 -10.10 8.99
N ARG A 41 -14.56 -10.52 7.87
CA ARG A 41 -15.75 -9.87 7.30
C ARG A 41 -16.94 -9.92 8.25
N ALA A 42 -17.22 -11.08 8.85
CA ALA A 42 -18.36 -11.26 9.74
C ALA A 42 -18.12 -10.60 11.11
N GLU A 43 -16.99 -10.86 11.73
CA GLU A 43 -16.72 -10.53 13.13
C GLU A 43 -16.30 -9.07 13.32
N VAL A 44 -15.60 -8.47 12.36
CA VAL A 44 -15.11 -7.08 12.47
C VAL A 44 -16.04 -6.09 11.76
N PHE A 45 -16.57 -6.46 10.59
CA PHE A 45 -17.34 -5.57 9.72
C PHE A 45 -18.84 -5.90 9.63
N GLY A 46 -19.34 -6.81 10.47
CA GLY A 46 -20.77 -7.18 10.49
C GLY A 46 -21.29 -7.68 9.14
N ALA A 47 -20.42 -8.30 8.33
CA ALA A 47 -20.65 -8.76 6.97
C ALA A 47 -20.99 -7.68 5.90
N GLY A 48 -21.02 -6.40 6.26
CA GLY A 48 -21.38 -5.29 5.36
C GLY A 48 -20.27 -4.87 4.39
N GLY A 49 -19.01 -5.23 4.69
CA GLY A 49 -17.84 -4.88 3.89
C GLY A 49 -17.09 -6.08 3.32
N TYR A 50 -16.16 -5.81 2.39
CA TYR A 50 -15.20 -6.78 1.88
C TYR A 50 -13.78 -6.26 2.16
N PRO A 51 -13.08 -6.75 3.19
CA PRO A 51 -11.76 -6.25 3.56
C PRO A 51 -10.77 -6.42 2.39
N GLN A 52 -10.01 -5.36 2.09
CA GLN A 52 -9.02 -5.35 1.00
C GLN A 52 -7.58 -5.37 1.53
N MET A 53 -7.35 -4.83 2.72
CA MET A 53 -6.04 -4.71 3.37
C MET A 53 -6.23 -4.47 4.87
N LEU A 54 -5.33 -4.97 5.69
CA LEU A 54 -5.15 -4.53 7.07
C LEU A 54 -3.94 -3.58 7.10
N LEU A 55 -4.04 -2.51 7.89
CA LEU A 55 -2.97 -1.53 8.01
C LEU A 55 -2.68 -1.24 9.48
N ARG A 56 -1.46 -1.55 9.93
CA ARG A 56 -0.97 -1.06 11.21
C ARG A 56 -0.45 0.35 11.04
N VAL A 57 -0.84 1.25 11.93
CA VAL A 57 -0.42 2.66 11.94
C VAL A 57 -0.06 3.04 13.36
N GLY A 58 1.05 3.76 13.55
CA GLY A 58 1.46 4.26 14.85
C GLY A 58 2.83 4.92 14.82
N TRP A 59 3.34 5.32 15.97
CA TRP A 59 4.70 5.84 16.07
C TRP A 59 5.72 4.70 16.12
N ALA A 60 6.82 4.87 15.39
CA ALA A 60 7.99 4.02 15.59
C ALA A 60 8.56 4.25 17.01
N PRO A 61 9.13 3.22 17.64
CA PRO A 61 9.88 3.40 18.89
C PRO A 61 10.94 4.49 18.73
N ILE A 62 11.11 5.35 19.75
CA ILE A 62 12.04 6.50 19.72
C ILE A 62 13.48 6.07 19.43
N ASN A 63 13.84 4.85 19.81
CA ASN A 63 15.16 4.25 19.65
C ASN A 63 15.23 3.23 18.50
N ALA A 64 14.23 3.20 17.60
CA ALA A 64 14.32 2.36 16.42
C ALA A 64 15.29 2.99 15.41
N ASP A 65 16.33 2.23 15.04
CA ASP A 65 17.17 2.60 13.91
C ASP A 65 16.34 2.66 12.62
N PRO A 66 16.65 3.61 11.71
CA PRO A 66 15.99 3.66 10.42
C PRO A 66 16.30 2.37 9.64
N LEU A 67 15.25 1.73 9.12
CA LEU A 67 15.43 0.59 8.23
C LEU A 67 16.09 1.04 6.92
N PRO A 68 17.01 0.25 6.35
CA PRO A 68 17.55 0.54 5.04
C PRO A 68 16.40 0.59 4.01
N PRO A 69 16.40 1.55 3.08
CA PRO A 69 15.39 1.61 2.03
C PRO A 69 15.38 0.29 1.23
N THR A 70 14.20 -0.29 1.03
CA THR A 70 14.08 -1.43 0.12
C THR A 70 14.47 -0.98 -1.29
N PRO A 71 15.19 -1.80 -2.09
CA PRO A 71 15.57 -1.42 -3.44
C PRO A 71 14.37 -1.04 -4.30
N ARG A 72 14.56 -0.12 -5.25
CA ARG A 72 13.59 0.21 -6.30
C ARG A 72 14.18 -0.17 -7.64
N ARG A 73 13.32 -0.58 -8.58
CA ARG A 73 13.74 -0.80 -9.96
C ARG A 73 14.15 0.53 -10.58
N GLU A 74 15.11 0.47 -11.50
CA GLU A 74 15.53 1.64 -12.26
C GLU A 74 14.37 2.18 -13.10
N LEU A 75 14.35 3.50 -13.35
CA LEU A 75 13.25 4.15 -14.08
C LEU A 75 13.05 3.55 -15.47
N SER A 76 14.16 3.23 -16.16
CA SER A 76 14.16 2.58 -17.48
C SER A 76 13.55 1.19 -17.49
N GLN A 77 13.39 0.54 -16.33
CA GLN A 77 12.75 -0.77 -16.20
C GLN A 77 11.23 -0.68 -15.96
N VAL A 78 10.70 0.52 -15.72
CA VAL A 78 9.29 0.72 -15.33
C VAL A 78 8.55 1.80 -16.13
N VAL A 79 9.26 2.63 -16.91
CA VAL A 79 8.67 3.65 -17.78
C VAL A 79 9.07 3.39 -19.22
N GLU A 80 8.06 3.26 -20.08
CA GLU A 80 8.21 3.31 -21.53
C GLU A 80 7.89 4.73 -22.00
N TRP A 81 8.76 5.29 -22.84
CA TRP A 81 8.58 6.61 -23.41
C TRP A 81 8.06 6.47 -24.85
N PRO A 82 6.96 7.15 -25.21
CA PRO A 82 6.58 7.31 -26.60
C PRO A 82 7.72 7.97 -27.40
N GLU A 83 8.00 7.45 -28.60
CA GLU A 83 9.04 7.94 -29.50
C GLU A 83 8.93 9.45 -29.79
N GLU A 84 7.70 9.97 -29.80
CA GLU A 84 7.42 11.40 -30.04
C GLU A 84 8.00 12.32 -28.95
N LEU A 85 8.06 11.86 -27.70
CA LEU A 85 8.61 12.63 -26.57
C LEU A 85 10.13 12.55 -26.49
N LEU A 86 10.74 11.49 -27.04
CA LEU A 86 12.19 11.34 -27.10
C LEU A 86 12.81 12.27 -28.14
N ARG A 87 12.12 12.51 -29.27
CA ARG A 87 12.59 13.41 -30.34
C ARG A 87 12.61 14.90 -29.95
N GLN A 88 11.81 15.31 -28.98
CA GLN A 88 11.75 16.72 -28.52
C GLN A 88 12.88 17.09 -27.53
N ARG A 89 13.73 16.14 -27.14
CA ARG A 89 14.88 16.36 -26.25
C ARG A 89 16.23 16.47 -26.96
N CYS A 90 16.26 16.35 -28.30
CA CYS A 90 17.44 16.61 -29.15
C CYS A 90 17.26 17.94 -29.89
#